data_AF-A0AA41VVW2-F1
#
_entry.id   AF-A0AA41VVW2-F1
#
_cell.length_a   1.000
_cell.length_b   1.000
_cell.length_c   1.000
_cell.angle_alpha   90.00
_cell.angle_beta   90.00
_cell.angle_gamma   90.00
#
_symmetry.space_group_name_H-M   'P 1'
#
loop_
_entity.id
_entity.type
_entity.pdbx_description
1 polymer ?
#
loop_
_entity_poly.entity_id
_entity_poly.type
_entity_poly.pdbx_seq_one_letter_code
_entity_poly.pdbx_strand_id
1 'polypeptide(L)'
;MGLQKFMNGLLLIYFLFMVIVTPLFDCQSCLPSNFFPDALVDLNTWYANEHGDYLSIEKPHFFVGLIWLELLVMYKLWVKKTCLIYGVSTATSMYYTDSVVSRFPSRVNLDQLYTPH
;
A
#
# COMPACT_ATOMS: atom_id res chain seq x y z
N MET A 1 1.46 22.28 -19.85
CA MET A 1 2.30 21.62 -18.82
C MET A 1 1.67 21.61 -17.42
N GLY A 2 0.99 22.68 -16.96
CA GLY A 2 0.34 22.71 -15.63
C GLY A 2 -0.89 21.79 -15.48
N LEU A 3 -1.78 21.76 -16.46
CA LEU A 3 -3.00 20.93 -16.44
C LEU A 3 -2.70 19.42 -16.34
N GLN A 4 -1.69 18.95 -17.08
CA GLN A 4 -1.25 17.56 -17.02
C GLN A 4 -0.75 17.16 -15.62
N LYS A 5 0.03 18.04 -14.97
CA LYS A 5 0.50 17.80 -13.59
C LYS A 5 -0.66 17.77 -12.59
N PHE A 6 -1.64 18.65 -12.78
CA PHE A 6 -2.86 18.68 -11.97
C PHE A 6 -3.68 17.39 -12.13
N MET A 7 -3.95 16.97 -13.37
CA MET A 7 -4.65 15.72 -13.66
C MET A 7 -3.91 14.51 -13.09
N ASN A 8 -2.59 14.45 -13.24
CA ASN A 8 -1.79 13.37 -12.66
C ASN A 8 -1.88 13.36 -11.13
N GLY A 9 -1.86 14.53 -10.47
CA GLY A 9 -2.02 14.62 -9.02
C GLY A 9 -3.40 14.16 -8.56
N LEU A 10 -4.47 14.60 -9.22
CA LEU A 10 -5.83 14.19 -8.92
C LEU A 10 -6.04 12.69 -9.13
N LEU A 11 -5.52 12.15 -10.23
CA LEU A 11 -5.55 10.73 -10.54
C LEU A 11 -4.76 9.91 -9.50
N LEU A 12 -3.63 10.43 -9.01
CA LEU A 12 -2.85 9.79 -7.95
C LEU A 12 -3.62 9.72 -6.63
N ILE A 13 -4.32 10.80 -6.24
CA ILE A 13 -5.18 10.80 -5.05
C ILE A 13 -6.31 9.78 -5.20
N TYR A 14 -6.96 9.74 -6.37
CA TYR A 14 -8.00 8.77 -6.67
C TYR A 14 -7.47 7.33 -6.57
N PHE A 15 -6.30 7.03 -7.14
CA PHE A 15 -5.72 5.70 -7.04
C PHE A 15 -5.32 5.33 -5.61
N LEU A 16 -4.79 6.28 -4.82
CA LEU A 16 -4.49 6.03 -3.41
C LEU A 16 -5.76 5.70 -2.61
N PHE A 17 -6.85 6.42 -2.87
CA PHE A 17 -8.15 6.13 -2.27
C PHE A 17 -8.65 4.74 -2.68
N MET A 18 -8.62 4.43 -3.97
CA MET A 18 -9.02 3.12 -4.47
C MET A 18 -8.20 1.98 -3.87
N VAL A 19 -6.88 2.12 -3.73
CA VAL A 19 -6.01 1.11 -3.10
C VAL A 19 -6.44 0.73 -1.68
N ILE A 20 -7.13 1.61 -0.96
CA ILE A 20 -7.68 1.31 0.36
C ILE A 20 -9.10 0.72 0.23
N VAL A 21 -9.92 1.35 -0.59
CA VAL A 21 -11.35 1.03 -0.73
C VAL A 21 -11.55 -0.34 -1.37
N THR A 22 -10.90 -0.67 -2.49
CA THR A 22 -11.11 -1.98 -3.15
C THR A 22 -10.82 -3.16 -2.22
N PRO A 23 -9.64 -3.29 -1.59
CA PRO A 23 -9.40 -4.42 -0.69
C PRO A 23 -10.33 -4.43 0.51
N LEU A 24 -10.82 -3.27 0.99
CA LEU A 24 -11.78 -3.21 2.08
C LEU A 24 -13.12 -3.84 1.70
N PHE A 25 -13.65 -3.53 0.51
CA PHE A 25 -14.89 -4.12 -0.01
C PHE A 25 -14.69 -5.58 -0.50
N ASP A 26 -13.54 -5.90 -1.09
CA ASP A 26 -13.18 -7.25 -1.50
C ASP A 26 -13.03 -8.18 -0.29
N CYS A 27 -12.44 -7.68 0.80
CA CYS A 27 -12.35 -8.44 2.05
C CYS A 27 -13.71 -8.66 2.69
N GLN A 28 -14.66 -7.71 2.58
CA GLN A 28 -16.06 -7.97 2.99
C GLN A 28 -16.71 -9.09 2.17
N SER A 29 -16.23 -9.34 0.94
CA SER A 29 -16.73 -10.43 0.12
C SER A 29 -16.19 -11.81 0.54
N CYS A 30 -14.97 -11.86 1.05
CA CYS A 30 -14.27 -13.09 1.45
C CYS A 30 -14.37 -13.42 2.95
N LEU A 31 -14.47 -12.41 3.81
CA LEU A 31 -14.53 -12.57 5.28
C LEU A 31 -15.96 -12.40 5.80
N PRO A 32 -16.30 -13.04 6.93
CA PRO A 32 -17.59 -12.83 7.57
C PRO A 32 -17.73 -11.40 8.07
N SER A 33 -18.94 -10.85 7.98
CA SER A 33 -19.28 -9.45 8.30
C SER A 33 -18.88 -9.02 9.72
N ASN A 34 -18.76 -9.96 10.66
CA ASN A 34 -18.35 -9.71 12.05
C ASN A 34 -16.96 -9.09 12.23
N PHE A 35 -16.09 -9.11 11.20
CA PHE A 35 -14.78 -8.47 11.25
C PHE A 35 -14.82 -6.97 10.88
N PHE A 36 -15.96 -6.47 10.40
CA PHE A 36 -16.12 -5.11 9.94
C PHE A 36 -17.11 -4.35 10.83
N PRO A 37 -16.95 -3.02 10.98
CA PRO A 37 -17.91 -2.23 11.72
C PRO A 37 -19.27 -2.22 11.00
N ASP A 38 -20.34 -2.30 11.78
CA ASP A 38 -21.72 -2.41 11.26
C ASP A 38 -22.06 -1.32 10.24
N ALA A 39 -21.60 -0.08 10.47
CA ALA A 39 -21.82 1.04 9.55
C ALA A 39 -21.29 0.80 8.12
N LEU A 40 -20.17 0.07 7.97
CA LEU A 40 -19.61 -0.26 6.66
C LEU A 40 -20.40 -1.37 5.96
N VAL A 41 -20.88 -2.34 6.74
CA VAL A 41 -21.69 -3.45 6.25
C VAL A 41 -23.07 -2.95 5.82
N ASP A 42 -23.66 -2.06 6.61
CA ASP A 42 -24.93 -1.41 6.32
C ASP A 42 -24.84 -0.54 5.07
N LEU A 43 -23.76 0.24 4.91
CA LEU A 43 -23.55 1.03 3.70
C LEU A 43 -23.45 0.16 2.44
N ASN A 44 -22.69 -0.94 2.52
CA ASN A 44 -22.54 -1.86 1.40
C ASN A 44 -23.86 -2.56 1.06
N THR A 45 -24.62 -2.96 2.09
CA THR A 45 -25.93 -3.61 1.93
C THR A 45 -26.97 -2.64 1.36
N TRP A 46 -26.97 -1.38 1.82
CA TRP A 46 -27.81 -0.32 1.28
C TRP A 46 -27.47 -0.05 -0.19
N TYR A 47 -26.19 0.08 -0.52
CA TYR A 47 -25.72 0.28 -1.90
C TYR A 47 -26.13 -0.88 -2.81
N ALA A 48 -25.91 -2.12 -2.36
CA ALA A 48 -26.26 -3.32 -3.11
C ALA A 48 -27.77 -3.39 -3.38
N ASN A 49 -28.60 -3.06 -2.40
CA ASN A 49 -30.05 -3.05 -2.54
C ASN A 49 -30.56 -1.92 -3.47
N GLU A 50 -29.99 -0.73 -3.35
CA GLU A 50 -30.39 0.43 -4.17
C GLU A 50 -30.02 0.25 -5.65
N HIS A 51 -28.83 -0.32 -5.92
CA HIS A 51 -28.34 -0.53 -7.28
C HIS A 51 -28.66 -1.91 -7.86
N GLY A 52 -29.27 -2.81 -7.07
CA GLY A 52 -29.61 -4.17 -7.49
C GLY A 52 -28.38 -5.00 -7.89
N ASP A 53 -27.24 -4.77 -7.23
CA ASP A 53 -25.99 -5.43 -7.57
C ASP A 53 -26.02 -6.91 -7.16
N TYR A 54 -26.38 -7.75 -8.12
CA TYR A 54 -26.54 -9.20 -7.96
C TYR A 54 -25.28 -9.87 -7.38
N LEU A 55 -24.08 -9.33 -7.65
CA LEU A 55 -22.81 -9.87 -7.17
C LEU A 55 -22.63 -9.64 -5.66
N SER A 56 -23.10 -8.50 -5.16
CA SER A 56 -23.04 -8.14 -3.74
C SER A 56 -24.18 -8.77 -2.92
N ILE A 57 -25.34 -9.02 -3.56
CA ILE A 57 -26.55 -9.57 -2.91
C ILE A 57 -26.46 -11.10 -2.73
N GLU A 58 -26.16 -11.86 -3.79
CA GLU A 58 -26.14 -13.33 -3.71
C GLU A 58 -24.77 -13.89 -3.29
N LYS A 59 -23.69 -13.10 -3.46
CA LYS A 59 -22.32 -13.51 -3.14
C LYS A 59 -21.96 -14.89 -3.71
N PRO A 60 -22.09 -15.09 -5.03
CA PRO A 60 -21.87 -16.41 -5.63
C PRO A 60 -20.45 -16.92 -5.35
N HIS A 61 -20.32 -18.20 -5.00
CA HIS A 61 -19.04 -18.81 -4.64
C HIS A 61 -17.94 -18.66 -5.71
N PHE A 62 -18.35 -18.57 -6.98
CA PHE A 62 -17.44 -18.27 -8.09
C PHE A 62 -16.79 -16.88 -7.98
N PHE A 63 -17.55 -15.87 -7.59
CA PHE A 63 -17.06 -14.50 -7.40
C PHE A 63 -16.07 -14.40 -6.23
N VAL A 64 -16.38 -15.07 -5.12
CA VAL A 64 -15.45 -15.17 -3.97
C VAL A 64 -14.13 -15.83 -4.39
N GLY A 65 -14.18 -16.84 -5.26
CA GLY A 65 -12.98 -17.47 -5.83
C GLY A 65 -12.14 -16.53 -6.71
N LEU A 66 -12.78 -15.67 -7.51
CA LEU A 66 -12.09 -14.65 -8.31
C LEU A 66 -11.42 -13.60 -7.42
N ILE A 67 -12.09 -13.13 -6.38
CA ILE A 67 -11.53 -12.16 -5.43
C ILE A 67 -10.32 -12.74 -4.69
N TRP A 68 -10.37 -14.01 -4.29
CA TRP A 68 -9.21 -14.70 -3.69
C TRP A 68 -8.01 -14.73 -4.64
N LEU A 69 -8.24 -14.94 -5.94
CA LEU A 69 -7.19 -14.96 -6.94
C LEU A 69 -6.61 -13.55 -7.17
N GLU A 70 -7.47 -12.53 -7.19
CA GLU A 70 -7.08 -11.13 -7.25
C GLU A 70 -6.23 -10.72 -6.04
N LEU A 71 -6.65 -11.07 -4.82
CA LEU A 71 -5.88 -10.85 -3.60
C LEU A 71 -4.51 -11.52 -3.64
N LEU A 72 -4.42 -12.75 -4.16
CA LEU A 72 -3.15 -13.49 -4.26
C LEU A 72 -2.19 -12.81 -5.23
N VAL A 73 -2.68 -12.38 -6.40
CA VAL A 73 -1.89 -11.63 -7.38
C VAL A 73 -1.44 -10.30 -6.81
N MET A 74 -2.35 -9.59 -6.12
CA MET A 74 -2.08 -8.29 -5.52
C MET A 74 -1.04 -8.40 -4.40
N TYR A 75 -1.16 -9.39 -3.51
CA TYR A 75 -0.16 -9.70 -2.48
C TYR A 75 1.22 -10.01 -3.08
N LYS A 76 1.28 -10.87 -4.11
CA LYS A 76 2.55 -11.20 -4.78
C LYS A 76 3.21 -9.99 -5.43
N LEU A 77 2.43 -9.11 -6.05
CA LEU A 77 2.94 -7.88 -6.65
C LEU A 77 3.36 -6.86 -5.60
N TRP A 78 2.62 -6.75 -4.50
CA TRP A 78 2.96 -5.85 -3.39
C TRP A 78 4.31 -6.24 -2.79
N VAL A 79 4.49 -7.50 -2.41
CA VAL A 79 5.74 -8.01 -1.83
C VAL A 79 6.93 -7.72 -2.74
N LYS A 80 6.77 -7.89 -4.06
CA LYS A 80 7.82 -7.56 -5.04
C LYS A 80 8.12 -6.06 -5.10
N LYS A 81 7.09 -5.20 -5.16
CA LYS A 81 7.26 -3.75 -5.25
C LYS A 81 7.85 -3.15 -3.98
N THR A 82 7.39 -3.57 -2.79
CA THR A 82 7.94 -3.08 -1.52
C THR A 82 9.36 -3.57 -1.30
N CYS A 83 9.65 -4.84 -1.61
CA CYS A 83 11.02 -5.36 -1.57
C CYS A 83 11.95 -4.55 -2.48
N LEU A 84 11.50 -4.22 -3.70
CA LEU A 84 12.30 -3.45 -4.64
C LEU A 84 12.53 -2.00 -4.19
N ILE A 85 11.49 -1.32 -3.68
CA ILE A 85 11.60 0.04 -3.13
C ILE A 85 12.51 0.06 -1.90
N TYR A 86 12.35 -0.90 -0.99
CA TYR A 86 13.17 -1.04 0.21
C TYR A 86 14.63 -1.37 -0.13
N GLY A 87 14.86 -2.27 -1.10
CA GLY A 87 16.19 -2.62 -1.59
C GLY A 87 16.90 -1.41 -2.22
N VAL A 88 16.20 -0.64 -3.06
CA VAL A 88 16.73 0.60 -3.65
C VAL A 88 17.05 1.65 -2.57
N SER A 89 16.18 1.80 -1.57
CA SER A 89 16.41 2.72 -0.45
C SER A 89 17.65 2.33 0.36
N THR A 90 17.79 1.03 0.68
CA THR A 90 18.94 0.50 1.43
C THR A 90 20.23 0.67 0.65
N ALA A 91 20.22 0.37 -0.66
CA ALA A 91 21.38 0.54 -1.52
C ALA A 91 21.79 2.02 -1.66
N THR A 92 20.82 2.93 -1.78
CA THR A 92 21.08 4.38 -1.87
C THR A 92 21.64 4.92 -0.55
N SER A 93 21.10 4.48 0.60
CA SER A 93 21.63 4.83 1.92
C SER A 93 23.06 4.32 2.09
N MET A 94 23.33 3.08 1.66
CA MET A 94 24.65 2.47 1.79
C MET A 94 25.69 3.17 0.91
N TYR A 95 25.34 3.48 -0.34
CA TYR A 95 26.17 4.29 -1.23
C TYR A 95 26.43 5.69 -0.67
N TYR A 96 25.39 6.31 -0.10
CA TYR A 96 25.53 7.61 0.55
C TYR A 96 26.49 7.53 1.75
N THR A 97 26.33 6.55 2.64
CA THR A 97 27.23 6.37 3.78
C THR A 97 28.67 6.07 3.37
N ASP A 98 28.89 5.25 2.34
CA ASP A 98 30.23 4.96 1.83
C ASP A 98 30.89 6.19 1.20
N SER A 99 30.12 6.98 0.44
CA SER A 99 30.58 8.27 -0.12
C SER A 99 30.88 9.33 0.94
N VAL A 100 30.18 9.29 2.08
CA VAL A 100 30.40 10.18 3.22
C VAL A 100 31.62 9.72 4.02
N VAL A 101 31.76 8.43 4.30
CA VAL A 101 32.91 7.86 5.02
C VAL A 101 34.21 8.05 4.24
N SER A 102 34.20 7.85 2.92
CA SER A 102 35.37 8.09 2.06
C SER A 102 35.78 9.57 1.95
N ARG A 103 34.89 10.51 2.30
CA ARG A 103 35.22 11.95 2.41
C ARG A 103 35.88 12.32 3.73
N PHE A 104 35.80 11.48 4.76
CA PHE A 104 36.53 11.70 6.02
C PHE A 104 37.93 11.08 5.92
N PRO A 105 39.01 11.85 6.09
CA PRO A 105 40.35 11.28 6.12
C PRO A 105 40.47 10.31 7.30
N SER A 106 41.13 9.16 7.07
CA SER A 106 41.25 7.99 7.96
C SER A 106 41.98 8.22 9.30
N ARG A 107 42.08 9.46 9.77
CA ARG A 107 42.84 9.86 10.96
C ARG A 107 42.03 10.76 11.90
N VAL A 108 40.82 10.35 12.28
CA VAL A 108 40.18 10.89 13.47
C VAL A 108 40.20 9.80 14.52
N ASN A 109 41.09 9.94 15.50
CA ASN A 109 41.12 9.08 16.69
C ASN A 109 39.79 9.24 17.43
N LEU A 110 39.09 8.14 17.60
CA LEU A 110 37.79 8.04 18.29
C LEU A 110 37.82 8.59 19.73
N ASP A 111 39.03 8.72 20.30
CA ASP A 111 39.25 9.20 21.67
C ASP A 111 38.97 10.70 21.86
N GLN A 112 38.97 11.51 20.79
CA GLN A 112 38.69 12.96 20.89
C GLN A 112 37.20 13.32 20.82
N LEU A 113 36.31 12.37 20.49
CA LEU A 113 34.88 12.65 20.35
C LEU A 113 34.09 12.45 21.67
N TYR A 114 34.72 11.89 22.71
CA TYR A 114 34.05 11.50 23.97
C TYR A 114 34.47 12.30 25.22
N THR A 115 35.39 13.27 25.10
CA THR A 115 35.78 14.13 26.23
C THR A 115 35.06 15.47 26.17
N PRO A 116 34.10 15.75 27.07
CA PRO A 116 33.60 17.10 27.27
C PRO A 116 34.70 17.93 27.95
N HIS A 117 34.95 19.13 27.42
CA HIS A 117 35.76 20.17 28.07
C HIS A 117 35.06 20.73 29.30
#